data_AF-A0AAW9ISG7-F1
#
_entry.id   AF-A0AAW9ISG7-F1
#
_cell.length_a   1.000
_cell.length_b   1.000
_cell.length_c   1.000
_cell.angle_alpha   90.00
_cell.angle_beta   90.00
_cell.angle_gamma   90.00
#
_symmetry.space_group_name_H-M   'P 1'
#
loop_
_entity.id
_entity.type
_entity.pdbx_description
1 polymer ?
#
loop_
_entity_poly.entity_id
_entity_poly.type
_entity_poly.pdbx_seq_one_letter_code
_entity_poly.pdbx_strand_id
1 'polypeptide(L)'
;EKVALAWNEMKIKTIDDAQNYIRKTEDKWGTYREILKFLGIRNTDIMKPQEDMLEKWTTNYGFSLDIIKKACDICFQRLNRADFKYIDGILSSWNKDNLRSLKQIEEKEVSYKNLSSKKNYANSNSNNFNKPKLRFDNFKGRDYDYDSLEKKLLGWDNDD
;
A
#
# COMPACT_ATOMS: atom_id res chain seq x y z
N GLU A 1 11.47 11.26 -36.15
CA GLU A 1 11.20 12.72 -36.09
C GLU A 1 10.43 13.20 -34.84
N LYS A 2 9.77 12.32 -34.06
CA LYS A 2 9.03 12.74 -32.84
C LYS A 2 9.90 13.29 -31.70
N VAL A 3 11.14 12.80 -31.55
CA VAL A 3 12.04 13.19 -30.45
C VAL A 3 12.53 14.63 -30.62
N ALA A 4 12.90 15.03 -31.85
CA ALA A 4 13.36 16.38 -32.15
C ALA A 4 12.24 17.44 -32.02
N LEU A 5 11.00 17.10 -32.41
CA LEU A 5 9.83 17.96 -32.22
C LEU A 5 9.50 18.17 -30.73
N ALA A 6 9.53 17.09 -29.94
CA ALA A 6 9.29 17.16 -28.49
C ALA A 6 10.34 18.01 -27.76
N TRP A 7 11.62 17.93 -28.16
CA TRP A 7 12.68 18.76 -27.60
C TRP A 7 12.50 20.25 -27.92
N ASN A 8 12.07 20.56 -29.15
CA ASN A 8 11.78 21.93 -29.57
C ASN A 8 10.58 22.52 -28.80
N GLU A 9 9.53 21.73 -28.59
CA GLU A 9 8.35 22.12 -27.78
C GLU A 9 8.70 22.37 -26.30
N MET A 10 9.65 21.60 -25.74
CA MET A 10 10.17 21.80 -24.38
C MET A 10 11.19 22.94 -24.26
N LYS A 11 11.43 23.72 -25.33
CA LYS A 11 12.41 24.82 -25.40
C LYS A 11 13.85 24.37 -25.05
N ILE A 12 14.17 23.09 -25.28
CA ILE A 12 15.53 22.56 -25.11
C ILE A 12 16.37 23.07 -26.28
N LYS A 13 17.05 24.21 -26.08
CA LYS A 13 17.83 24.88 -27.13
C LYS A 13 19.33 24.76 -26.91
N THR A 14 19.75 24.32 -25.72
CA THR A 14 21.16 24.17 -25.37
C THR A 14 21.52 22.71 -25.12
N ILE A 15 22.80 22.38 -25.30
CA ILE A 15 23.34 21.05 -25.02
C ILE A 15 23.13 20.68 -23.54
N ASP A 16 23.25 21.66 -22.64
CA ASP A 16 23.05 21.49 -21.19
C ASP A 16 21.59 21.16 -20.85
N ASP A 17 20.62 21.84 -21.48
CA ASP A 17 19.19 21.53 -21.31
C ASP A 17 18.87 20.09 -21.74
N ALA A 18 19.47 19.63 -22.84
CA ALA A 18 19.27 18.28 -23.35
C ALA A 18 19.85 17.23 -22.39
N GLN A 19 21.05 17.48 -21.85
CA GLN A 19 21.68 16.60 -20.86
C GLN A 19 20.90 16.53 -19.55
N ASN A 20 20.40 17.68 -19.06
CA ASN A 20 19.56 17.73 -17.87
C ASN A 20 18.23 17.00 -18.07
N TYR A 21 17.64 17.09 -19.26
CA TYR A 21 16.44 16.32 -19.61
C TYR A 21 16.72 14.81 -19.60
N ILE A 22 17.78 14.36 -20.26
CA ILE A 22 18.19 12.96 -20.29
C ILE A 22 18.38 12.43 -18.86
N ARG A 23 19.14 13.15 -18.02
CA ARG A 23 19.37 12.76 -16.62
C ARG A 23 18.07 12.62 -15.84
N LYS A 24 17.18 13.62 -15.91
CA LYS A 24 15.87 13.56 -15.23
C LYS A 24 15.03 12.39 -15.69
N THR A 25 15.04 12.09 -16.99
CA THR A 25 14.32 10.92 -17.51
C THR A 25 14.94 9.61 -17.01
N GLU A 26 16.25 9.48 -17.02
CA GLU A 26 16.95 8.30 -16.50
C GLU A 26 16.67 8.07 -15.01
N ASP A 27 16.71 9.13 -14.20
CA ASP A 27 16.39 9.07 -12.77
C ASP A 27 14.95 8.58 -12.56
N LYS A 28 13.99 9.15 -13.31
CA LYS A 28 12.57 8.73 -13.29
C LYS A 28 12.44 7.24 -13.61
N TRP A 29 13.02 6.78 -14.72
CA TRP A 29 12.99 5.36 -15.11
C TRP A 29 13.71 4.44 -14.11
N GLY A 30 14.77 4.94 -13.46
CA GLY A 30 15.45 4.27 -12.36
C GLY A 30 14.51 4.00 -11.20
N THR A 31 13.80 5.03 -10.72
CA THR A 31 12.84 4.88 -9.62
C THR A 31 11.72 3.89 -9.95
N TYR A 32 11.22 3.91 -11.19
CA TYR A 32 10.18 2.98 -11.65
C TYR A 32 10.64 1.54 -11.59
N ARG A 33 11.85 1.27 -12.11
CA ARG A 33 12.46 -0.06 -12.06
C ARG A 33 12.70 -0.53 -10.64
N GLU A 34 13.10 0.36 -9.72
CA GLU A 34 13.25 0.00 -8.32
C GLU A 34 11.94 -0.39 -7.65
N ILE A 35 10.85 0.34 -7.91
CA ILE A 35 9.51 0.02 -7.41
C ILE A 35 9.06 -1.34 -7.97
N LEU A 36 9.23 -1.57 -9.28
CA LEU A 36 8.88 -2.85 -9.91
C LEU A 36 9.69 -4.03 -9.37
N LYS A 37 11.00 -3.82 -9.19
CA LYS A 37 11.89 -4.81 -8.59
C LYS A 37 11.43 -5.16 -7.17
N PHE A 38 11.01 -4.18 -6.39
CA PHE A 38 10.48 -4.38 -5.05
C PHE A 38 9.18 -5.21 -5.05
N LEU A 39 8.33 -5.02 -6.07
CA LEU A 39 7.13 -5.82 -6.29
C LEU A 39 7.41 -7.23 -6.85
N GLY A 40 8.67 -7.59 -7.09
CA GLY A 40 9.08 -8.88 -7.67
C GLY A 40 8.92 -8.96 -9.20
N ILE A 41 8.60 -7.83 -9.85
CA ILE A 41 8.45 -7.76 -11.31
C ILE A 41 9.83 -7.46 -11.90
N ARG A 42 10.42 -8.47 -12.53
CA ARG A 42 11.76 -8.39 -13.15
C ARG A 42 11.74 -8.02 -14.64
N ASN A 43 10.56 -7.80 -15.21
CA ASN A 43 10.43 -7.47 -16.62
C ASN A 43 11.04 -6.09 -16.91
N THR A 44 11.80 -6.01 -18.01
CA THR A 44 12.40 -4.76 -18.49
C THR A 44 11.36 -3.80 -19.06
N ASP A 45 10.24 -4.34 -19.53
CA ASP A 45 9.21 -3.59 -20.23
C ASP A 45 8.06 -3.26 -19.28
N ILE A 46 7.91 -1.97 -18.98
CA ILE A 46 6.79 -1.45 -18.19
C ILE A 46 5.58 -1.32 -19.11
N MET A 47 4.45 -1.91 -18.74
CA MET A 47 3.22 -1.71 -19.51
C MET A 47 2.73 -0.27 -19.32
N LYS A 48 2.19 0.36 -20.36
CA LYS A 48 1.67 1.75 -20.29
C LYS A 48 0.75 2.01 -19.08
N PRO A 49 -0.22 1.14 -18.74
CA PRO A 49 -1.06 1.38 -17.55
C PRO A 49 -0.29 1.36 -16.22
N GLN A 50 0.81 0.59 -16.14
CA GLN A 50 1.68 0.57 -14.96
C GLN A 50 2.54 1.84 -14.92
N GLU A 51 3.06 2.27 -16.08
CA GLU A 51 3.80 3.52 -16.22
C GLU A 51 2.95 4.73 -15.78
N ASP A 52 1.71 4.82 -16.23
CA ASP A 52 0.78 5.89 -15.86
C ASP A 52 0.53 5.94 -14.33
N MET A 53 0.42 4.76 -13.70
CA MET A 53 0.27 4.67 -12.24
C MET A 53 1.54 5.09 -11.50
N LEU A 54 2.72 4.64 -11.97
CA LEU A 54 3.99 5.04 -11.39
C LEU A 54 4.21 6.55 -11.52
N GLU A 55 3.89 7.13 -12.69
CA GLU A 55 3.95 8.57 -12.91
C GLU A 55 3.00 9.35 -12.03
N LYS A 56 1.79 8.85 -11.84
CA LYS A 56 0.85 9.44 -10.90
C LYS A 56 1.44 9.47 -9.49
N TRP A 57 2.13 8.43 -9.04
CA TRP A 57 2.69 8.37 -7.68
C TRP A 57 3.93 9.25 -7.50
N THR A 58 4.85 9.25 -8.47
CA THR A 58 6.11 10.01 -8.36
C THR A 58 5.96 11.46 -8.77
N THR A 59 5.19 11.76 -9.81
CA THR A 59 5.09 13.10 -10.40
C THR A 59 3.89 13.84 -9.86
N ASN A 60 2.68 13.26 -9.96
CA ASN A 60 1.45 13.97 -9.55
C ASN A 60 1.33 14.05 -8.03
N TYR A 61 1.60 12.93 -7.35
CA TYR A 61 1.62 12.89 -5.89
C TYR A 61 2.95 13.31 -5.32
N GLY A 62 4.08 13.23 -6.03
CA GLY A 62 5.36 13.66 -5.47
C GLY A 62 5.80 12.80 -4.28
N PHE A 63 5.41 11.53 -4.24
CA PHE A 63 5.84 10.61 -3.18
C PHE A 63 7.28 10.17 -3.40
N SER A 64 8.04 10.07 -2.31
CA SER A 64 9.36 9.46 -2.34
C SER A 64 9.26 7.95 -2.56
N LEU A 65 10.35 7.36 -3.07
CA LEU A 65 10.50 5.93 -3.26
C LEU A 65 10.13 5.13 -2.00
N ASP A 66 10.55 5.61 -0.83
CA ASP A 66 10.33 4.91 0.45
C ASP A 66 8.85 4.87 0.84
N ILE A 67 8.11 5.94 0.57
CA ILE A 67 6.65 5.98 0.80
C ILE A 67 5.95 4.97 -0.11
N ILE A 68 6.36 4.90 -1.38
CA ILE A 68 5.78 3.96 -2.34
C ILE A 68 6.10 2.52 -1.93
N LYS A 69 7.35 2.22 -1.52
CA LYS A 69 7.73 0.91 -0.98
C LYS A 69 6.88 0.53 0.24
N LYS A 70 6.63 1.47 1.16
CA LYS A 70 5.76 1.22 2.31
C LYS A 70 4.33 0.85 1.89
N ALA A 71 3.78 1.52 0.88
CA ALA A 71 2.46 1.16 0.34
C ALA A 71 2.46 -0.25 -0.29
N CYS A 72 3.56 -0.62 -0.97
CA CYS A 72 3.75 -1.96 -1.51
C CYS A 72 3.79 -3.03 -0.40
N ASP A 73 4.52 -2.76 0.70
CA ASP A 73 4.57 -3.66 1.86
C ASP A 73 3.19 -3.88 2.47
N ILE A 74 2.41 -2.80 2.63
CA ILE A 74 1.05 -2.88 3.18
C ILE A 74 0.13 -3.67 2.26
N CYS A 75 0.26 -3.48 0.93
CA CYS A 75 -0.46 -4.30 -0.03
C CYS A 75 -0.11 -5.78 0.12
N PHE A 76 1.17 -6.11 0.23
CA PHE A 76 1.62 -7.49 0.40
C PHE A 76 1.14 -8.08 1.73
N GLN A 77 1.22 -7.34 2.84
CA GLN A 77 0.73 -7.80 4.15
C GLN A 77 -0.79 -8.07 4.16
N ARG A 78 -1.58 -7.32 3.39
CA ARG A 78 -3.05 -7.45 3.37
C ARG A 78 -3.57 -8.45 2.34
N LEU A 79 -2.95 -8.54 1.16
CA LEU A 79 -3.43 -9.37 0.05
C LEU A 79 -2.52 -10.57 -0.28
N ASN A 80 -1.31 -10.63 0.29
CA ASN A 80 -0.26 -11.61 -0.03
C ASN A 80 0.11 -11.66 -1.53
N ARG A 81 -0.07 -10.54 -2.24
CA ARG A 81 0.26 -10.36 -3.65
C ARG A 81 0.48 -8.89 -3.99
N ALA A 82 1.23 -8.63 -5.06
CA ALA A 82 1.37 -7.28 -5.63
C ALA A 82 0.12 -6.92 -6.46
N ASP A 83 -0.60 -5.88 -6.06
CA ASP A 83 -1.79 -5.38 -6.76
C ASP A 83 -1.70 -3.86 -6.93
N PHE A 84 -1.41 -3.40 -8.14
CA PHE A 84 -1.24 -1.98 -8.45
C PHE A 84 -2.47 -1.14 -8.16
N LYS A 85 -3.68 -1.68 -8.37
CA LYS A 85 -4.92 -0.94 -8.09
C LYS A 85 -5.10 -0.75 -6.59
N TYR A 86 -4.76 -1.77 -5.80
CA TYR A 86 -4.81 -1.67 -4.35
C TYR A 86 -3.78 -0.67 -3.82
N ILE A 87 -2.54 -0.71 -4.34
CA ILE A 87 -1.48 0.25 -4.00
C ILE A 87 -1.91 1.67 -4.36
N ASP A 88 -2.49 1.89 -5.54
CA ASP A 88 -3.02 3.18 -5.96
C ASP A 88 -4.10 3.68 -5.00
N GLY A 89 -4.96 2.79 -4.50
CA GLY A 89 -5.98 3.11 -3.49
C GLY A 89 -5.37 3.58 -2.17
N ILE A 90 -4.32 2.90 -1.68
CA ILE A 90 -3.58 3.30 -0.47
C ILE A 90 -2.96 4.69 -0.67
N LEU A 91 -2.19 4.87 -1.74
CA LEU A 91 -1.49 6.12 -2.03
C LEU A 91 -2.47 7.27 -2.28
N SER A 92 -3.60 7.01 -2.94
CA SER A 92 -4.66 8.00 -3.12
C SER A 92 -5.27 8.42 -1.79
N SER A 93 -5.46 7.50 -0.83
CA SER A 93 -5.92 7.84 0.52
C SER A 93 -4.90 8.68 1.28
N TRP A 94 -3.61 8.36 1.16
CA TRP A 94 -2.55 9.15 1.81
C TRP A 94 -2.40 10.54 1.21
N ASN A 95 -2.54 10.66 -0.11
CA ASN A 95 -2.50 11.97 -0.77
C ASN A 95 -3.70 12.85 -0.39
N LYS A 96 -4.90 12.26 -0.23
CA LYS A 96 -6.09 12.99 0.28
C LYS A 96 -5.88 13.54 1.69
N ASP A 97 -5.19 12.77 2.53
CA ASP A 97 -4.90 13.16 3.91
C ASP A 97 -3.59 13.96 4.03
N ASN A 98 -2.98 14.35 2.90
CA ASN A 98 -1.73 15.10 2.80
C ASN A 98 -0.56 14.47 3.60
N LEU A 99 -0.52 13.14 3.68
CA LEU A 99 0.52 12.43 4.40
C LEU A 99 1.77 12.34 3.55
N ARG A 100 2.75 13.21 3.82
CA ARG A 100 4.03 13.26 3.09
C ARG A 100 5.21 12.71 3.90
N SER A 101 4.98 12.36 5.17
CA SER A 101 6.00 11.80 6.05
C SER A 101 5.71 10.34 6.38
N LEU A 102 6.77 9.51 6.40
CA LEU A 102 6.70 8.10 6.80
C LEU A 102 6.10 7.92 8.20
N LYS A 103 6.39 8.84 9.13
CA LYS A 103 5.87 8.79 10.50
C LYS A 103 4.34 8.92 10.52
N GLN A 104 3.80 9.87 9.75
CA GLN A 104 2.35 10.09 9.68
C GLN A 104 1.62 8.89 9.05
N ILE A 105 2.27 8.24 8.08
CA ILE A 105 1.76 7.02 7.45
C ILE A 105 1.70 5.88 8.47
N GLU A 106 2.75 5.69 9.27
CA GLU A 106 2.80 4.66 10.30
C GLU A 106 1.72 4.86 11.37
N GLU A 107 1.55 6.09 11.86
CA GLU A 107 0.49 6.44 12.81
C GLU A 107 -0.92 6.11 12.26
N LYS A 108 -1.16 6.40 10.98
CA LYS A 108 -2.42 6.07 10.30
C LYS A 108 -2.61 4.56 10.15
N GLU A 109 -1.57 3.82 9.83
CA GLU A 109 -1.63 2.36 9.70
C GLU A 109 -1.88 1.66 11.05
N VAL A 110 -1.24 2.13 12.13
CA VAL A 110 -1.52 1.67 13.50
C VAL A 110 -2.97 1.95 13.87
N SER A 111 -3.45 3.16 13.57
CA SER A 111 -4.86 3.52 13.78
C SER A 111 -5.80 2.59 13.00
N TYR A 112 -5.50 2.33 11.71
CA TYR A 112 -6.30 1.42 10.88
C TYR A 112 -6.37 0.00 11.46
N LYS A 113 -5.25 -0.56 11.93
CA LYS A 113 -5.19 -1.88 12.59
C LYS A 113 -5.99 -1.92 13.90
N ASN A 114 -5.94 -0.85 14.69
CA ASN A 114 -6.71 -0.75 15.93
C ASN A 114 -8.22 -0.67 15.66
N LEU A 115 -8.64 0.05 14.62
CA LEU A 115 -10.05 0.12 14.21
C LEU A 115 -10.57 -1.21 13.66
N SER A 116 -9.78 -1.92 12.85
CA SER A 116 -10.19 -3.24 12.32
C SER A 116 -10.34 -4.27 13.44
N SER A 117 -9.43 -4.26 14.42
CA SER A 117 -9.49 -5.14 15.59
C SER A 117 -10.72 -4.83 16.47
N LYS A 118 -11.03 -3.56 16.71
CA LYS A 118 -12.22 -3.15 17.46
C LYS A 118 -13.53 -3.49 16.76
N LYS A 119 -13.58 -3.48 15.42
CA LYS A 119 -14.79 -3.86 14.67
C LYS A 119 -15.14 -5.35 14.81
N ASN A 120 -14.14 -6.21 14.98
CA ASN A 120 -14.34 -7.63 15.26
C ASN A 120 -14.91 -7.86 16.69
N TYR A 121 -14.51 -7.05 17.68
CA TYR A 121 -15.07 -7.11 19.04
C TYR A 121 -16.43 -6.41 19.19
N ALA A 122 -16.66 -5.28 18.51
CA ALA A 122 -17.89 -4.50 18.65
C ALA A 122 -19.12 -5.15 17.98
N ASN A 123 -18.92 -6.05 17.01
CA ASN A 123 -20.01 -6.82 16.42
C ASN A 123 -20.58 -7.91 17.35
N SER A 124 -19.96 -8.14 18.51
CA SER A 124 -20.51 -9.00 19.57
C SER A 124 -21.49 -8.27 20.50
N ASN A 125 -21.62 -6.93 20.42
CA ASN A 125 -22.37 -6.15 21.42
C ASN A 125 -23.29 -5.07 20.84
N SER A 126 -23.84 -5.27 19.64
CA SER A 126 -24.97 -4.46 19.17
C SER A 126 -26.30 -5.08 19.62
N ASN A 127 -26.73 -4.69 20.82
CA ASN A 127 -28.14 -4.66 21.20
C ASN A 127 -28.88 -3.76 20.21
N ASN A 128 -29.44 -4.34 19.15
CA ASN A 128 -30.46 -3.70 18.32
C ASN A 128 -31.82 -4.28 18.68
N PHE A 129 -32.56 -3.51 19.48
CA PHE A 129 -33.99 -3.63 19.64
C PHE A 129 -34.67 -3.54 18.26
N ASN A 130 -35.67 -4.38 18.02
CA ASN A 130 -36.57 -4.45 16.84
C ASN A 130 -36.13 -5.29 15.62
N LYS A 131 -35.73 -6.55 15.81
CA LYS A 131 -35.88 -7.60 14.77
C LYS A 131 -36.40 -8.91 15.38
N PRO A 132 -37.31 -9.64 14.71
CA PRO A 132 -37.82 -10.91 15.22
C PRO A 132 -36.67 -11.92 15.34
N LYS A 133 -36.51 -12.46 16.55
CA LYS A 133 -35.41 -13.36 16.95
C LYS A 133 -35.54 -14.68 16.19
N LEU A 134 -34.60 -15.00 15.30
CA LEU A 134 -34.51 -16.31 14.65
C LEU A 134 -33.94 -17.32 15.66
N ARG A 135 -34.46 -18.56 15.62
CA ARG A 135 -34.23 -19.62 16.63
C ARG A 135 -32.81 -20.20 16.65
N PHE A 136 -31.87 -19.64 15.88
CA PHE A 136 -30.50 -20.14 15.73
C PHE A 136 -29.45 -19.35 16.56
N ASP A 137 -29.84 -18.26 17.24
CA ASP A 137 -28.91 -17.35 17.95
C ASP A 137 -28.41 -17.84 19.33
N ASN A 138 -28.56 -19.12 19.67
CA ASN A 138 -28.10 -19.68 20.95
C ASN A 138 -26.70 -20.32 20.90
N PHE A 139 -25.98 -20.20 19.78
CA PHE A 139 -24.59 -20.67 19.73
C PHE A 139 -23.66 -19.57 20.21
N LYS A 140 -23.23 -19.64 21.48
CA LYS A 140 -22.12 -18.81 21.96
C LYS A 140 -20.86 -19.20 21.19
N GLY A 141 -20.29 -18.26 20.43
CA GLY A 141 -18.97 -18.43 19.84
C GLY A 141 -17.97 -18.78 20.94
N ARG A 142 -17.10 -19.76 20.68
CA ARG A 142 -16.02 -20.09 21.62
C ARG A 142 -14.94 -19.04 21.46
N ASP A 143 -14.73 -18.22 22.49
CA ASP A 143 -13.58 -17.34 22.59
C ASP A 143 -12.36 -18.22 22.84
N TYR A 144 -11.54 -18.40 21.81
CA TYR A 144 -10.28 -19.12 21.90
C TYR A 144 -9.15 -18.11 22.11
N ASP A 145 -8.48 -18.21 23.25
CA ASP A 145 -7.22 -17.52 23.49
C ASP A 145 -6.11 -18.29 22.75
N TYR A 146 -5.69 -17.76 21.60
CA TYR A 146 -4.70 -18.39 20.72
C TYR A 146 -3.34 -18.51 21.39
N ASP A 147 -2.95 -17.56 22.25
CA ASP A 147 -1.66 -17.59 22.95
C ASP A 147 -1.65 -18.75 23.97
N SER A 148 -2.77 -18.96 24.67
CA SER A 148 -2.95 -20.10 25.58
C SER A 148 -2.96 -21.44 24.84
N LEU A 149 -3.64 -21.52 23.68
CA LEU A 149 -3.68 -22.72 22.85
C LEU A 149 -2.30 -23.07 22.28
N GLU A 150 -1.55 -22.07 21.83
CA GLU A 150 -0.19 -22.23 21.30
C GLU A 150 0.75 -22.74 22.39
N LYS A 151 0.69 -22.15 23.59
CA LYS A 151 1.49 -22.57 24.74
C LYS A 151 1.19 -24.02 25.16
N LYS A 152 -0.09 -24.41 25.15
CA LYS A 152 -0.53 -25.78 25.47
C LYS A 152 -0.16 -26.79 24.39
N LEU A 153 -0.21 -26.38 23.12
CA LEU A 153 0.18 -27.21 21.98
C LEU A 153 1.71 -27.44 21.95
N LEU A 154 2.49 -26.43 22.33
CA LEU A 154 3.95 -26.50 22.40
C LEU A 154 4.49 -27.14 23.69
N GLY A 155 3.61 -27.50 24.63
CA GLY A 155 3.98 -28.17 25.88
C GLY A 155 4.78 -27.28 26.83
N TRP A 156 4.55 -25.96 26.80
CA TRP A 156 5.26 -24.98 27.64
C TRP A 156 4.55 -24.66 28.97
N ASP A 157 3.50 -25.40 29.31
CA ASP A 157 2.96 -25.40 30.66
C ASP A 157 3.86 -26.27 31.55
N ASN A 158 4.89 -25.62 32.11
CA ASN A 158 5.63 -26.13 33.25
C ASN A 158 4.82 -25.85 34.52
N ASP A 159 3.79 -26.65 34.77
CA ASP A 159 3.17 -26.77 36.09
C ASP A 159 3.55 -28.15 36.66
N ASP A 160 4.71 -28.21 37.33
CA ASP A 160 5.03 -29.21 38.37
C ASP A 160 4.89 -28.54 39.74
#